data_AF-A0A3E4MEN0-F1
#
_entry.id   AF-A0A3E4MEN0-F1
#
_cell.length_a   1.000
_cell.length_b   1.000
_cell.length_c   1.000
_cell.angle_alpha   90.00
_cell.angle_beta   90.00
_cell.angle_gamma   90.00
#
_symmetry.space_group_name_H-M   'P 1'
#
loop_
_entity.id
_entity.type
_entity.pdbx_description
1 polymer ?
#
loop_
_entity_poly.entity_id
_entity_poly.type
_entity_poly.pdbx_seq_one_letter_code
_entity_poly.pdbx_strand_id
1 'polypeptide(L)' 'MEDKQKILDLLLPALQATRNLSDLVELEYREDRELVYAKFASGNQKIANVAMDSGTALIRDVIGQII' A
#
# COMPACT_ATOMS: atom_id res chain seq x y z
N MET A 1 -16.47 4.95 8.29
CA MET A 1 -15.00 4.87 8.15
C MET A 1 -14.70 4.53 6.71
N GLU A 2 -13.61 5.04 6.14
CA GLU A 2 -13.21 4.69 4.77
C GLU A 2 -12.80 3.22 4.70
N ASP A 3 -13.07 2.58 3.56
CA ASP A 3 -12.62 1.21 3.29
C ASP A 3 -11.17 1.25 2.79
N LYS A 4 -10.22 1.21 3.74
CA LYS A 4 -8.79 1.33 3.46
C LYS A 4 -8.28 0.19 2.59
N GLN A 5 -8.78 -1.04 2.76
CA GLN A 5 -8.39 -2.15 1.90
C GLN A 5 -8.87 -1.93 0.46
N LYS A 6 -10.12 -1.51 0.26
CA LYS A 6 -10.62 -1.19 -1.09
C LYS A 6 -9.82 -0.08 -1.78
N ILE A 7 -9.36 0.92 -1.03
CA ILE A 7 -8.48 1.97 -1.57
C ILE A 7 -7.16 1.35 -2.08
N LEU A 8 -6.55 0.46 -1.31
CA LEU A 8 -5.32 -0.24 -1.70
C LEU A 8 -5.54 -1.16 -2.90
N ASP A 9 -6.68 -1.86 -2.97
CA ASP A 9 -7.03 -2.73 -4.09
C ASP A 9 -7.14 -1.94 -5.41
N LEU A 10 -7.65 -0.70 -5.34
CA LEU A 10 -7.72 0.20 -6.49
C LEU A 10 -6.36 0.84 -6.81
N LEU A 11 -5.54 1.09 -5.79
CA LEU A 11 -4.21 1.69 -5.94
C LEU A 11 -3.20 0.71 -6.54
N LEU A 12 -3.24 -0.56 -6.15
CA LEU A 12 -2.32 -1.61 -6.59
C LEU A 12 -2.13 -1.66 -8.13
N PRO A 13 -3.18 -1.77 -8.97
CA PRO A 13 -3.01 -1.80 -10.42
C PRO A 13 -2.44 -0.49 -10.98
N ALA A 14 -2.73 0.65 -10.34
CA ALA A 14 -2.14 1.93 -10.75
C ALA A 14 -0.63 1.98 -10.46
N LEU A 15 -0.19 1.44 -9.32
CA LEU A 15 1.24 1.34 -8.97
C LEU A 15 1.98 0.32 -9.84
N GLN A 16 1.35 -0.82 -10.15
CA GLN A 16 1.90 -1.84 -11.06
C GLN A 16 2.12 -1.31 -12.48
N ALA A 17 1.34 -0.31 -12.92
CA ALA A 17 1.54 0.35 -14.21
C ALA A 17 2.79 1.27 -14.23
N THR A 18 3.43 1.51 -13.08
CA THR A 18 4.67 2.28 -12.99
C THR A 18 5.89 1.36 -13.14
N ARG A 19 6.99 1.89 -13.70
CA ARG A 19 8.24 1.13 -13.83
C ARG A 19 8.84 0.70 -12.49
N ASN A 20 8.67 1.51 -11.44
CA ASN A 20 9.33 1.29 -10.15
C ASN A 20 8.64 0.24 -9.28
N LEU A 21 7.33 0.04 -9.46
CA LEU A 21 6.50 -0.84 -8.64
C LEU A 21 5.79 -1.91 -9.50
N SER A 22 6.31 -2.19 -10.69
CA SER A 22 5.73 -3.16 -11.62
C SER A 22 5.74 -4.60 -11.10
N ASP A 23 6.60 -4.91 -10.13
CA ASP A 23 6.67 -6.19 -9.44
C ASP A 23 5.93 -6.20 -8.09
N LEU A 24 5.24 -5.12 -7.70
CA LEU A 24 4.35 -5.12 -6.54
C LEU A 24 3.18 -6.07 -6.80
N VAL A 25 2.93 -7.03 -5.91
CA VAL A 25 1.88 -8.05 -6.10
C VAL A 25 0.73 -7.93 -5.12
N GLU A 26 0.94 -7.29 -3.97
CA GLU A 26 -0.08 -7.19 -2.92
C GLU A 26 0.12 -5.93 -2.07
N LEU A 27 -0.99 -5.32 -1.66
CA LEU A 27 -1.09 -4.32 -0.62
C LEU A 27 -2.13 -4.79 0.40
N GLU A 28 -1.67 -5.23 1.58
CA GLU A 28 -2.53 -5.77 2.64
C GLU A 28 -2.62 -4.76 3.80
N TYR A 29 -3.81 -4.22 4.06
CA TYR A 29 -4.07 -3.39 5.23
C TYR A 29 -4.30 -4.25 6.48
N ARG A 30 -3.63 -3.88 7.57
CA ARG A 30 -3.76 -4.49 8.89
C ARG A 30 -4.34 -3.51 9.87
N GLU A 31 -5.65 -3.61 10.08
CA GLU A 31 -6.41 -2.73 10.97
C GLU A 31 -5.94 -2.78 12.42
N ASP A 32 -5.45 -3.94 12.90
CA ASP A 32 -4.96 -4.11 14.27
C ASP A 32 -3.73 -3.25 14.61
N ARG A 33 -2.98 -2.83 13.59
CA ARG A 33 -1.73 -2.07 13.73
C ARG A 33 -1.68 -0.79 12.91
N GLU A 34 -2.70 -0.56 12.10
CA GLU A 34 -2.73 0.48 11.06
C GLU A 34 -1.47 0.46 10.17
N LEU A 35 -1.14 -0.71 9.64
CA LEU A 35 0.00 -0.91 8.73
C LEU A 35 -0.46 -1.39 7.36
N VAL A 36 0.30 -1.06 6.33
CA VAL A 36 0.16 -1.64 4.99
C VAL A 36 1.39 -2.48 4.65
N TYR A 37 1.16 -3.73 4.29
CA TYR A 37 2.18 -4.67 3.86
C TYR A 37 2.23 -4.70 2.34
N ALA A 38 3.33 -4.20 1.77
CA ALA A 38 3.59 -4.21 0.34
C ALA A 38 4.49 -5.39 0.00
N LYS A 39 3.95 -6.39 -0.71
CA LYS A 39 4.70 -7.60 -1.11
C LYS A 39 5.08 -7.49 -2.59
N PHE A 40 6.33 -7.84 -2.89
CA PHE A 40 6.89 -7.79 -4.23
C PHE A 40 7.11 -9.21 -4.76
N ALA A 41 7.03 -9.39 -6.08
CA ALA A 41 7.24 -10.69 -6.74
C ALA A 41 8.65 -11.26 -6.48
N SER A 42 9.61 -10.41 -6.16
CA SER A 42 10.96 -10.79 -5.71
C SER A 42 10.98 -11.50 -4.34
N GLY A 43 9.87 -11.53 -3.61
CA GLY A 43 9.78 -11.99 -2.23
C GLY A 43 10.13 -10.91 -1.19
N ASN A 44 10.57 -9.73 -1.64
CA ASN A 44 10.78 -8.58 -0.76
C ASN A 44 9.44 -8.06 -0.22
N GLN A 45 9.50 -7.49 0.99
CA GLN A 45 8.35 -6.87 1.63
C GLN A 45 8.76 -5.53 2.22
N LYS A 46 7.95 -4.50 1.99
CA LYS A 46 8.03 -3.20 2.67
C LYS A 46 6.77 -2.97 3.51
N ILE A 47 6.91 -2.19 4.57
CA ILE A 47 5.81 -1.89 5.51
C ILE A 47 5.66 -0.38 5.56
N ALA A 48 4.44 0.11 5.32
CA ALA A 48 4.08 1.51 5.50
C ALA A 48 3.24 1.69 6.76
N ASN A 49 3.61 2.66 7.59
CA ASN A 49 2.79 3.12 8.71
C ASN A 49 1.71 4.08 8.20
N VAL A 50 0.46 3.79 8.50
CA VAL A 50 -0.72 4.59 8.10
C VAL A 50 -1.63 4.90 9.30
N ALA A 51 -1.04 4.99 10.49
CA ALA A 51 -1.74 5.26 11.73
C ALA A 51 -2.43 6.63 11.67
N MET A 52 -3.72 6.65 12.03
CA MET A 52 -4.57 7.85 11.98
C MET A 52 -4.77 8.46 10.57
N ASP A 53 -4.37 7.76 9.50
CA ASP A 53 -4.53 8.27 8.14
C ASP A 53 -5.99 8.25 7.67
N SER A 54 -6.37 9.32 6.95
CA SER A 54 -7.47 9.28 5.99
C SER A 54 -7.07 8.52 4.72
N GLY A 55 -8.03 8.20 3.86
CA GLY A 55 -7.78 7.51 2.60
C GLY A 55 -6.74 8.21 1.72
N THR A 56 -6.78 9.53 1.63
CA THR A 56 -5.79 10.32 0.87
C THR A 56 -4.41 10.32 1.52
N ALA A 57 -4.34 10.40 2.85
CA ALA A 57 -3.06 10.32 3.58
C ALA A 57 -2.42 8.94 3.41
N LEU A 58 -3.23 7.88 3.50
CA LEU A 58 -2.81 6.49 3.26
C LEU A 58 -2.19 6.30 1.87
N ILE A 59 -2.79 6.86 0.81
CA ILE A 59 -2.22 6.77 -0.54
C ILE A 59 -0.84 7.42 -0.60
N ARG A 60 -0.71 8.64 -0.06
CA ARG A 60 0.55 9.39 -0.05
C ARG A 60 1.63 8.62 0.72
N ASP A 61 1.27 8.12 1.90
CA ASP A 61 2.21 7.51 2.84
C ASP A 61 2.65 6.13 2.35
N VAL A 62 1.76 5.33 1.76
CA VAL A 62 2.12 4.08 1.08
C VAL A 62 3.12 4.35 -0.03
N ILE A 63 2.83 5.28 -0.95
CA ILE A 63 3.73 5.58 -2.07
C ILE A 63 5.10 6.04 -1.56
N GLY A 64 5.13 6.96 -0.58
CA GLY A 64 6.39 7.52 -0.06
C GLY A 64 7.25 6.51 0.69
N GLN A 65 6.65 5.52 1.36
CA GLN A 65 7.37 4.56 2.20
C GLN A 65 7.81 3.29 1.45
N ILE A 66 7.13 2.93 0.34
CA ILE A 66 7.45 1.70 -0.40
C ILE A 66 8.36 1.90 -1.62
N ILE A 67 8.70 3.14 -1.97
CA ILE A 67 9.69 3.43 -3.02
C ILE A 67 11.12 3.45 -2.49
#